data_AF-A0A9X3MRN9-F1
#
_entry.id   AF-A0A9X3MRN9-F1
#
_cell.length_a   1.000
_cell.length_b   1.000
_cell.length_c   1.000
_cell.angle_alpha   90.00
_cell.angle_beta   90.00
_cell.angle_gamma   90.00
#
_symmetry.space_group_name_H-M   'P 1'
#
loop_
_entity.id
_entity.type
_entity.pdbx_description
1 polymer ?
#
loop_
_entity_poly.entity_id
_entity_poly.type
_entity_poly.pdbx_seq_one_letter_code
_entity_poly.pdbx_strand_id
1 'polypeptide(L)'
;MQAGDRMYVLGNDHGRLIVIGRMTVESVLDFQAAKARFGPNIWDAAWHLIASDATPQRFDRVVPEADARAITGASGKPLRIAPGAYQLDSQTLMTVRQITAASAEILDRALMESGAEEPSSAIATTAIVRRLSAAECKVVEERAMTVALDELRRAGWSKITRTAERFSWDYEVQEGAAAARVEVKGSTRTIKSIELTRKEVDSARTYPHSILVLVSDIALDRAGPTAQGGHATIDDPWEIVEEQLRAERFSYRLS
;
A
#
# COMPACT_ATOMS: atom_id res chain seq x y z
N MET A 1 11.15 25.04 11.44
CA MET A 1 10.58 24.80 10.11
C MET A 1 9.75 26.00 9.75
N GLN A 2 9.93 26.52 8.56
CA GLN A 2 9.40 27.80 8.11
C GLN A 2 9.08 27.74 6.62
N ALA A 3 8.37 28.76 6.12
CA ALA A 3 8.05 28.87 4.70
C ALA A 3 9.34 28.82 3.84
N GLY A 4 9.29 28.06 2.75
CA GLY A 4 10.42 27.80 1.85
C GLY A 4 11.27 26.58 2.23
N ASP A 5 11.12 26.01 3.42
CA ASP A 5 11.84 24.81 3.80
C ASP A 5 11.40 23.60 2.95
N ARG A 6 12.34 22.71 2.64
CA ARG A 6 12.06 21.39 2.04
C ARG A 6 11.88 20.36 3.14
N MET A 7 10.73 19.68 3.15
CA MET A 7 10.44 18.58 4.05
C MET A 7 10.41 17.26 3.28
N TYR A 8 11.10 16.26 3.79
CA TYR A 8 11.01 14.88 3.34
C TYR A 8 10.15 14.08 4.32
N VAL A 9 9.23 13.30 3.78
CA VAL A 9 8.46 12.33 4.56
C VAL A 9 9.14 10.98 4.35
N LEU A 10 9.68 10.41 5.42
CA LEU A 10 10.41 9.15 5.40
C LEU A 10 9.60 8.08 6.11
N GLY A 11 9.76 6.84 5.69
CA GLY A 11 9.18 5.67 6.33
C GLY A 11 10.22 4.59 6.57
N ASN A 12 9.79 3.58 7.31
CA ASN A 12 10.52 2.34 7.50
C ASN A 12 9.66 1.19 6.97
N ASP A 13 10.13 0.50 5.93
CA ASP A 13 9.50 -0.70 5.34
C ASP A 13 10.42 -1.90 5.56
N HIS A 14 10.06 -2.77 6.49
CA HIS A 14 10.84 -3.96 6.88
C HIS A 14 12.31 -3.67 7.23
N GLY A 15 12.56 -2.58 7.97
CA GLY A 15 13.92 -2.17 8.31
C GLY A 15 14.61 -1.32 7.25
N ARG A 16 14.01 -1.13 6.08
CA ARG A 16 14.61 -0.32 5.01
C ARG A 16 14.04 1.07 5.02
N LEU A 17 14.89 2.06 4.74
CA LEU A 17 14.45 3.43 4.61
C LEU A 17 13.65 3.59 3.31
N ILE A 18 12.45 4.16 3.40
CA ILE A 18 11.67 4.56 2.22
C ILE A 18 11.45 6.07 2.19
N VAL A 19 11.43 6.66 1.00
CA VAL A 19 11.07 8.07 0.79
C VAL A 19 9.62 8.16 0.37
N ILE A 20 8.75 8.55 1.29
CA ILE A 20 7.31 8.61 1.06
C ILE A 20 6.96 9.76 0.13
N GLY A 21 7.60 10.90 0.34
CA GLY A 21 7.40 12.09 -0.48
C GLY A 21 8.25 13.25 -0.01
N ARG A 22 8.09 14.38 -0.71
CA ARG A 22 8.75 15.65 -0.40
C ARG A 22 7.75 16.77 -0.62
N MET A 23 7.83 17.80 0.21
CA MET A 23 7.10 19.05 -0.01
C MET A 23 7.98 20.27 0.24
N THR A 24 7.60 21.38 -0.38
CA THR A 24 8.07 22.72 -0.03
C THR A 24 7.03 23.36 0.87
N VAL A 25 7.43 23.78 2.07
CA VAL A 25 6.52 24.36 3.06
C VAL A 25 6.10 25.76 2.61
N GLU A 26 4.81 25.99 2.44
CA GLU A 26 4.22 27.32 2.23
C GLU A 26 3.97 28.01 3.56
N SER A 27 3.33 27.29 4.50
CA SER A 27 2.99 27.82 5.82
C SER A 27 2.88 26.71 6.86
N VAL A 28 3.02 27.10 8.12
CA VAL A 28 2.86 26.23 9.29
C VAL A 28 1.70 26.79 10.11
N LEU A 29 0.68 25.97 10.35
CA LEU A 29 -0.49 26.32 11.14
C LEU A 29 -0.44 25.58 12.47
N ASP A 30 -0.99 26.18 13.53
CA ASP A 30 -1.39 25.43 14.72
C ASP A 30 -2.70 24.67 14.47
N PHE A 31 -3.07 23.80 15.41
CA PHE A 31 -4.27 22.97 15.30
C PHE A 31 -5.56 23.80 15.11
N GLN A 32 -5.69 24.95 15.77
CA GLN A 32 -6.91 25.76 15.68
C GLN A 32 -7.03 26.45 14.32
N ALA A 33 -5.93 27.02 13.83
CA ALA A 33 -5.86 27.62 12.51
C ALA A 33 -6.06 26.58 11.39
N ALA A 34 -5.50 25.38 11.54
CA ALA A 34 -5.72 24.27 10.63
C ALA A 34 -7.19 23.82 10.64
N LYS A 35 -7.79 23.68 11.82
CA LYS A 35 -9.20 23.28 11.99
C LYS A 35 -10.15 24.33 11.39
N ALA A 36 -9.84 25.60 11.56
CA ALA A 36 -10.61 26.68 10.94
C ALA A 36 -10.55 26.64 9.40
N ARG A 37 -9.39 26.25 8.85
CA ARG A 37 -9.17 26.20 7.39
C ARG A 37 -9.73 24.94 6.72
N PHE A 38 -9.58 23.77 7.33
CA PHE A 38 -9.91 22.48 6.71
C PHE A 38 -11.09 21.75 7.37
N GLY A 39 -11.66 22.34 8.42
CA GLY A 39 -12.76 21.75 9.18
C GLY A 39 -12.31 20.83 10.31
N PRO A 40 -13.26 20.18 11.01
CA PRO A 40 -13.00 19.44 12.23
C PRO A 40 -12.28 18.10 12.02
N ASN A 41 -12.27 17.56 10.80
CA ASN A 41 -11.72 16.24 10.48
C ASN A 41 -10.23 16.32 10.09
N ILE A 42 -9.42 16.98 10.93
CA ILE A 42 -7.96 17.02 10.78
C ILE A 42 -7.30 16.21 11.89
N TRP A 43 -6.10 15.70 11.61
CA TRP A 43 -5.30 14.99 12.61
C TRP A 43 -4.91 15.92 13.76
N ASP A 44 -4.99 15.42 15.01
CA ASP A 44 -4.54 16.16 16.18
C ASP A 44 -3.01 16.16 16.25
N ALA A 45 -2.43 17.29 15.84
CA ALA A 45 -1.00 17.56 15.85
C ALA A 45 -0.75 18.98 16.32
N ALA A 46 0.40 19.18 16.98
CA ALA A 46 0.83 20.51 17.43
C ALA A 46 0.96 21.50 16.27
N TRP A 47 1.31 21.02 15.08
CA TRP A 47 1.44 21.83 13.87
C TRP A 47 0.99 21.07 12.61
N HIS A 48 0.46 21.81 11.65
CA HIS A 48 0.10 21.33 10.31
C HIS A 48 0.88 22.10 9.26
N LEU A 49 1.45 21.38 8.30
CA LEU A 49 2.19 21.99 7.21
C LEU A 49 1.31 22.10 5.98
N ILE A 50 1.33 23.28 5.36
CA ILE A 50 0.73 23.54 4.07
C ILE A 50 1.85 23.55 3.05
N ALA A 51 1.70 22.75 1.99
CA ALA A 51 2.69 22.66 0.93
C ALA A 51 2.31 23.59 -0.23
N SER A 52 3.29 24.33 -0.76
CA SER A 52 3.14 25.05 -2.03
C SER A 52 3.39 24.14 -3.23
N ASP A 53 4.25 23.14 -3.05
CA ASP A 53 4.55 22.07 -3.99
C ASP A 53 4.81 20.78 -3.21
N ALA A 54 4.31 19.64 -3.71
CA ALA A 54 4.49 18.35 -3.08
C ALA A 54 4.54 17.22 -4.11
N THR A 55 5.38 16.22 -3.86
CA THR A 55 5.40 15.01 -4.67
C THR A 55 4.24 14.08 -4.28
N PRO A 56 3.72 13.27 -5.22
CA PRO A 56 2.78 12.21 -4.89
C PRO A 56 3.35 11.26 -3.84
N GLN A 57 2.50 10.91 -2.87
CA GLN A 57 2.82 9.96 -1.82
C GLN A 57 3.04 8.57 -2.43
N ARG A 58 4.18 7.94 -2.14
CA ARG A 58 4.53 6.59 -2.60
C ARG A 58 5.28 5.83 -1.53
N PHE A 59 4.90 4.59 -1.26
CA PHE A 59 5.49 3.79 -0.20
C PHE A 59 6.49 2.74 -0.72
N ASP A 60 6.79 2.77 -2.02
CA ASP A 60 7.63 1.78 -2.71
C ASP A 60 9.05 2.28 -3.03
N ARG A 61 9.37 3.54 -2.70
CA ARG A 61 10.69 4.15 -2.95
C ARG A 61 11.69 3.77 -1.87
N VAL A 62 12.25 2.57 -1.95
CA VAL A 62 13.32 2.12 -1.05
C VAL A 62 14.62 2.84 -1.37
N VAL A 63 15.21 3.49 -0.38
CA VAL A 63 16.56 4.07 -0.49
C VAL A 63 17.56 2.91 -0.48
N PRO A 64 18.50 2.81 -1.43
CA PRO A 64 19.55 1.80 -1.39
C PRO A 64 20.34 1.83 -0.07
N GLU A 65 20.82 0.68 0.41
CA GLU A 65 21.48 0.58 1.71
C GLU A 65 22.68 1.52 1.86
N ALA A 66 23.53 1.59 0.83
CA ALA A 66 24.71 2.45 0.81
C ALA A 66 24.32 3.93 0.98
N ASP A 67 23.29 4.36 0.26
CA ASP A 67 22.74 5.72 0.33
C ASP A 67 22.11 5.98 1.71
N ALA A 68 21.34 5.04 2.25
CA ALA A 68 20.72 5.19 3.58
C ALA A 68 21.75 5.29 4.71
N ARG A 69 22.87 4.56 4.61
CA ARG A 69 24.00 4.66 5.55
C ARG A 69 24.77 5.97 5.42
N ALA A 70 24.72 6.62 4.26
CA ALA A 70 25.33 7.93 4.02
C ALA A 70 24.48 9.11 4.52
N ILE A 71 23.20 8.89 4.82
CA ILE A 71 22.32 9.94 5.35
C ILE A 71 22.75 10.34 6.77
N THR A 72 22.91 11.64 6.95
CA THR A 72 23.34 12.27 8.19
C THR A 72 22.42 13.42 8.57
N GLY A 73 22.15 13.54 9.87
CA GLY A 73 21.52 14.73 10.43
C GLY A 73 22.46 15.95 10.34
N ALA A 74 21.92 17.14 10.53
CA ALA A 74 22.71 18.39 10.52
C ALA A 74 23.86 18.40 11.56
N SER A 75 23.76 17.57 12.61
CA SER A 75 24.82 17.35 13.60
C SER A 75 25.92 16.37 13.16
N GLY A 76 25.87 15.88 11.91
CA GLY A 76 26.80 14.89 11.36
C GLY A 76 26.53 13.44 11.80
N LYS A 77 25.56 13.21 12.69
CA LYS A 77 25.22 11.85 13.16
C LYS A 77 24.46 11.08 12.07
N PRO A 78 24.89 9.85 11.72
CA PRO A 78 24.21 9.03 10.72
C PRO A 78 22.89 8.47 11.25
N LEU A 79 22.07 7.98 10.34
CA LEU A 79 20.93 7.12 10.69
C LEU A 79 21.44 5.85 11.38
N ARG A 80 20.70 5.36 12.38
CA ARG A 80 21.06 4.10 13.05
C ARG A 80 20.54 2.94 12.23
N ILE A 81 21.46 2.26 11.55
CA ILE A 81 21.20 1.05 10.77
C ILE A 81 22.11 -0.05 11.35
N ALA A 82 21.56 -1.24 11.59
CA ALA A 82 22.35 -2.36 12.11
C ALA A 82 23.60 -2.61 11.24
N PRO A 83 24.76 -2.93 11.83
CA PRO A 83 26.01 -3.03 11.07
C PRO A 83 26.07 -4.23 10.12
N GLY A 84 25.28 -5.28 10.35
CA GLY A 84 25.30 -6.52 9.55
C GLY A 84 24.06 -6.75 8.67
N ALA A 85 23.10 -5.84 8.68
CA ALA A 85 21.87 -5.95 7.88
C ALA A 85 21.31 -4.56 7.61
N TYR A 86 20.58 -4.39 6.51
CA TYR A 86 19.83 -3.17 6.24
C TYR A 86 18.57 -3.08 7.12
N GLN A 87 18.80 -2.92 8.42
CA GLN A 87 17.78 -2.82 9.45
C GLN A 87 17.92 -1.48 10.19
N LEU A 88 17.11 -0.51 9.77
CA LEU A 88 16.95 0.79 10.37
C LEU A 88 16.27 0.65 11.73
N ASP A 89 16.90 1.24 12.75
CA ASP A 89 16.34 1.36 14.09
C ASP A 89 15.06 2.22 14.03
N SER A 90 13.97 1.69 14.60
CA SER A 90 12.64 2.31 14.57
C SER A 90 12.60 3.68 15.24
N GLN A 91 13.51 3.97 16.19
CA GLN A 91 13.64 5.27 16.84
C GLN A 91 14.28 6.34 15.94
N THR A 92 14.91 5.94 14.83
CA THR A 92 15.65 6.85 13.96
C THR A 92 14.73 7.86 13.27
N LEU A 93 13.49 7.48 12.94
CA LEU A 93 12.56 8.32 12.18
C LEU A 93 11.44 8.93 13.03
N MET A 94 11.46 8.73 14.36
CA MET A 94 10.38 9.18 15.25
C MET A 94 10.30 10.69 15.43
N THR A 95 11.36 11.43 15.08
CA THR A 95 11.42 12.87 15.30
C THR A 95 11.79 13.61 14.03
N VAL A 96 11.13 14.76 13.85
CA VAL A 96 11.51 15.73 12.83
C VAL A 96 12.93 16.22 13.15
N ARG A 97 13.83 16.12 12.18
CA ARG A 97 15.22 16.54 12.31
C ARG A 97 15.70 17.15 11.00
N GLN A 98 16.61 18.11 11.11
CA GLN A 98 17.33 18.61 9.95
C GLN A 98 18.37 17.60 9.50
N ILE A 99 18.52 17.48 8.19
CA ILE A 99 19.52 16.66 7.50
C ILE A 99 20.51 17.56 6.76
N THR A 100 21.64 17.01 6.38
CA THR A 100 22.63 17.72 5.56
C THR A 100 22.13 17.91 4.12
N ALA A 101 22.69 18.88 3.39
CA ALA A 101 22.37 19.09 1.98
C ALA A 101 22.70 17.84 1.13
N ALA A 102 23.83 17.18 1.39
CA ALA A 102 24.19 15.92 0.74
C ALA A 102 23.16 14.80 1.00
N SER A 103 22.62 14.72 2.22
CA SER A 103 21.54 13.77 2.51
C SER A 103 20.25 14.11 1.76
N ALA A 104 19.94 15.41 1.58
CA ALA A 104 18.79 15.84 0.80
C ALA A 104 18.94 15.45 -0.68
N GLU A 105 20.15 15.54 -1.26
CA GLU A 105 20.42 15.10 -2.64
C GLU A 105 20.21 13.59 -2.82
N ILE A 106 20.62 12.78 -1.84
CA ILE A 106 20.35 11.33 -1.82
C ILE A 106 18.83 11.08 -1.87
N LEU A 107 18.06 11.80 -1.04
CA LEU A 107 16.61 11.64 -0.99
C LEU A 107 15.92 12.15 -2.28
N ASP A 108 16.41 13.25 -2.85
CA ASP A 108 15.94 13.76 -4.15
C ASP A 108 16.21 12.74 -5.28
N ARG A 109 17.35 12.04 -5.26
CA ARG A 109 17.64 10.95 -6.19
C ARG A 109 16.68 9.78 -6.02
N ALA A 110 16.44 9.34 -4.79
CA ALA A 110 15.47 8.28 -4.47
C ALA A 110 14.02 8.65 -4.85
N LEU A 111 13.70 9.94 -4.93
CA LEU A 111 12.40 10.41 -5.44
C LEU A 111 12.29 10.31 -6.97
N MET A 112 13.42 10.45 -7.68
CA MET A 112 13.49 10.38 -9.15
C MET A 112 13.67 8.96 -9.68
N GLU A 113 14.41 8.11 -8.97
CA GLU A 113 14.65 6.71 -9.34
C GLU A 113 13.41 5.85 -9.10
N SER A 114 12.54 5.82 -10.11
CA SER A 114 11.46 4.85 -10.24
C SER A 114 11.86 3.80 -11.27
N GLY A 115 12.52 2.70 -10.88
CA GLY A 115 12.58 1.49 -11.73
C GLY A 115 13.90 0.74 -11.96
N ALA A 116 14.92 0.84 -11.11
CA ALA A 116 16.11 -0.02 -11.24
C ALA A 116 16.04 -1.26 -10.31
N GLU A 117 16.22 -2.45 -10.91
CA GLU A 117 16.09 -3.79 -10.32
C GLU A 117 17.30 -4.23 -9.50
N GLU A 118 17.05 -5.09 -8.49
CA GLU A 118 17.88 -6.26 -8.17
C GLU A 118 17.00 -7.51 -8.42
N PRO A 119 17.46 -8.53 -9.17
CA PRO A 119 16.64 -9.65 -9.58
C PRO A 119 16.59 -10.70 -8.47
N SER A 120 15.44 -10.81 -7.80
CA SER A 120 15.12 -12.03 -7.05
C SER A 120 13.78 -12.59 -7.52
N SER A 121 13.86 -13.81 -8.03
CA SER A 121 12.79 -14.57 -8.65
C SER A 121 11.71 -14.95 -7.64
N ALA A 122 10.73 -14.07 -7.43
CA ALA A 122 9.36 -14.40 -6.99
C ALA A 122 8.57 -13.09 -6.87
N ILE A 123 7.91 -12.66 -7.96
CA ILE A 123 7.07 -11.46 -7.91
C ILE A 123 5.71 -11.84 -7.30
N ALA A 124 5.52 -11.49 -6.04
CA ALA A 124 4.22 -11.48 -5.37
C ALA A 124 3.33 -10.36 -5.94
N THR A 125 2.01 -10.57 -5.98
CA THR A 125 1.03 -9.63 -6.58
C THR A 125 1.14 -8.20 -6.05
N THR A 126 1.66 -8.02 -4.84
CA THR A 126 2.02 -6.72 -4.25
C THR A 126 2.95 -5.89 -5.10
N ALA A 127 3.98 -6.49 -5.70
CA ALA A 127 4.95 -5.75 -6.50
C ALA A 127 4.33 -5.21 -7.81
N ILE A 128 3.18 -5.78 -8.21
CA ILE A 128 2.42 -5.33 -9.38
C ILE A 128 1.44 -4.22 -8.97
N VAL A 129 0.72 -4.37 -7.85
CA VAL A 129 -0.15 -3.31 -7.29
C VAL A 129 0.66 -2.10 -6.82
N ARG A 130 1.86 -2.28 -6.25
CA ARG A 130 2.75 -1.19 -5.80
C ARG A 130 3.32 -0.32 -6.93
N ARG A 131 3.24 -0.77 -8.20
CA ARG A 131 3.65 0.02 -9.38
C ARG A 131 2.50 0.85 -9.98
N LEU A 132 1.28 0.66 -9.51
CA LEU A 132 0.10 1.37 -9.96
C LEU A 132 -0.18 2.55 -9.01
N SER A 133 -0.58 3.68 -9.57
CA SER A 133 -1.17 4.78 -8.80
C SER A 133 -2.47 4.32 -8.15
N ALA A 134 -2.93 5.02 -7.11
CA ALA A 134 -4.22 4.70 -6.46
C ALA A 134 -5.40 4.69 -7.46
N ALA A 135 -5.37 5.56 -8.47
CA ALA A 135 -6.38 5.58 -9.53
C ALA A 135 -6.32 4.33 -10.41
N GLU A 136 -5.12 3.90 -10.80
CA GLU A 136 -4.93 2.67 -11.56
C GLU A 136 -5.29 1.42 -10.75
N CYS A 137 -4.89 1.35 -9.47
CA CYS A 137 -5.30 0.28 -8.56
C CYS A 137 -6.82 0.17 -8.50
N LYS A 138 -7.50 1.29 -8.24
CA LYS A 138 -8.96 1.32 -8.16
C LYS A 138 -9.62 0.80 -9.44
N VAL A 139 -9.08 1.16 -10.59
CA VAL A 139 -9.65 0.73 -11.88
C VAL A 139 -9.40 -0.77 -12.14
N VAL A 140 -8.26 -1.30 -11.71
CA VAL A 140 -7.97 -2.75 -11.74
C VAL A 140 -8.87 -3.51 -10.77
N GLU A 141 -9.06 -2.99 -9.55
CA GLU A 141 -9.96 -3.56 -8.53
C GLU A 141 -11.41 -3.61 -9.04
N GLU A 142 -11.93 -2.50 -9.58
CA GLU A 142 -13.29 -2.48 -10.13
C GLU A 142 -13.45 -3.42 -11.35
N ARG A 143 -12.41 -3.54 -12.18
CA ARG A 143 -12.44 -4.49 -13.28
C ARG A 143 -12.42 -5.93 -12.78
N ALA A 144 -11.59 -6.26 -11.79
CA ALA A 144 -11.55 -7.58 -11.17
C ALA A 144 -12.91 -7.96 -10.57
N MET A 145 -13.54 -7.03 -9.84
CA MET A 145 -14.88 -7.21 -9.29
C MET A 145 -15.92 -7.51 -10.37
N THR A 146 -15.87 -6.78 -11.49
CA THR A 146 -16.78 -7.01 -12.62
C THR A 146 -16.60 -8.40 -13.22
N VAL A 147 -15.35 -8.82 -13.44
CA VAL A 147 -15.04 -10.15 -13.99
C VAL A 147 -15.43 -11.27 -13.03
N ALA A 148 -15.18 -11.08 -11.73
CA ALA A 148 -15.56 -12.02 -10.68
C ALA A 148 -17.08 -12.20 -10.60
N LEU A 149 -17.85 -11.12 -10.69
CA LEU A 149 -19.32 -11.18 -10.72
C LEU A 149 -19.82 -12.03 -11.88
N ASP A 150 -19.26 -11.86 -13.08
CA ASP A 150 -19.65 -12.66 -14.25
C ASP A 150 -19.26 -14.14 -14.09
N GLU A 151 -18.09 -14.43 -13.51
CA GLU A 151 -17.66 -15.80 -13.26
C GLU A 151 -18.51 -16.50 -12.18
N LEU A 152 -18.87 -15.80 -11.10
CA LEU A 152 -19.77 -16.34 -10.07
C LEU A 152 -21.16 -16.67 -10.64
N ARG A 153 -21.68 -15.84 -11.55
CA ARG A 153 -22.93 -16.15 -12.28
C ARG A 153 -22.77 -17.38 -13.16
N ARG A 154 -21.65 -17.52 -13.88
CA ARG A 154 -21.35 -18.71 -14.69
C ARG A 154 -21.22 -19.96 -13.83
N ALA A 155 -20.69 -19.83 -12.61
CA ALA A 155 -20.59 -20.91 -11.63
C ALA A 155 -21.94 -21.31 -11.00
N GLY A 156 -23.03 -20.60 -11.32
CA GLY A 156 -24.40 -20.97 -10.93
C GLY A 156 -24.96 -20.20 -9.73
N TRP A 157 -24.25 -19.21 -9.20
CA TRP A 157 -24.78 -18.36 -8.12
C TRP A 157 -25.78 -17.35 -8.65
N SER A 158 -27.07 -17.49 -8.32
CA SER A 158 -28.12 -16.59 -8.82
C SER A 158 -28.25 -15.29 -8.02
N LYS A 159 -28.05 -15.32 -6.69
CA LYS A 159 -28.15 -14.14 -5.82
C LYS A 159 -26.78 -13.69 -5.36
N ILE A 160 -26.27 -12.61 -5.95
CA ILE A 160 -24.94 -12.06 -5.66
C ILE A 160 -25.08 -10.62 -5.16
N THR A 161 -24.57 -10.35 -3.96
CA THR A 161 -24.64 -9.03 -3.31
C THR A 161 -23.24 -8.47 -3.12
N ARG A 162 -22.98 -7.24 -3.59
CA ARG A 162 -21.71 -6.55 -3.33
C ARG A 162 -21.65 -6.04 -1.89
N THR A 163 -20.54 -6.32 -1.22
CA THR A 163 -20.33 -6.05 0.21
C THR A 163 -19.03 -5.30 0.52
N ALA A 164 -18.16 -5.11 -0.49
CA ALA A 164 -16.83 -4.51 -0.36
C ALA A 164 -16.79 -3.16 0.40
N GLU A 165 -17.87 -2.37 0.36
CA GLU A 165 -17.93 -1.06 1.03
C GLU A 165 -18.27 -1.16 2.53
N ARG A 166 -18.78 -2.30 3.01
CA ARG A 166 -19.32 -2.47 4.37
C ARG A 166 -18.64 -3.57 5.17
N PHE A 167 -18.07 -4.56 4.50
CA PHE A 167 -17.53 -5.77 5.11
C PHE A 167 -16.11 -6.03 4.63
N SER A 168 -15.42 -7.00 5.24
CA SER A 168 -14.06 -7.40 4.87
C SER A 168 -14.03 -8.47 3.78
N TRP A 169 -15.08 -8.55 2.97
CA TRP A 169 -15.21 -9.45 1.82
C TRP A 169 -16.04 -8.74 0.75
N ASP A 170 -15.83 -9.14 -0.50
CA ASP A 170 -16.26 -8.40 -1.68
C ASP A 170 -17.69 -8.70 -2.11
N TYR A 171 -18.08 -9.97 -2.08
CA TYR A 171 -19.44 -10.41 -2.38
C TYR A 171 -19.97 -11.41 -1.35
N GLU A 172 -21.28 -11.45 -1.22
CA GLU A 172 -22.02 -12.59 -0.67
C GLU A 172 -22.81 -13.24 -1.81
N VAL A 173 -22.72 -14.56 -1.90
CA VAL A 173 -23.44 -15.35 -2.91
C VAL A 173 -24.39 -16.33 -2.23
N GLN A 174 -25.52 -16.57 -2.87
CA GLN A 174 -26.52 -17.53 -2.40
C GLN A 174 -27.17 -18.24 -3.58
N GLU A 175 -27.33 -19.56 -3.45
CA GLU A 175 -28.08 -20.42 -4.37
C GLU A 175 -28.83 -21.47 -3.55
N GLY A 176 -30.17 -21.41 -3.56
CA GLY A 176 -31.00 -22.22 -2.67
C GLY A 176 -30.60 -22.08 -1.19
N ALA A 177 -30.13 -23.19 -0.61
CA ALA A 177 -29.65 -23.27 0.77
C ALA A 177 -28.14 -23.01 0.93
N ALA A 178 -27.37 -23.00 -0.16
CA ALA A 178 -25.95 -22.71 -0.14
C ALA A 178 -25.73 -21.19 -0.08
N ALA A 179 -24.79 -20.75 0.75
CA ALA A 179 -24.37 -19.36 0.84
C ALA A 179 -22.87 -19.30 1.12
N ALA A 180 -22.17 -18.37 0.47
CA ALA A 180 -20.75 -18.20 0.64
C ALA A 180 -20.34 -16.72 0.69
N ARG A 181 -19.22 -16.45 1.36
CA ARG A 181 -18.52 -15.16 1.29
C ARG A 181 -17.41 -15.24 0.27
N VAL A 182 -17.30 -14.21 -0.56
CA VAL A 182 -16.33 -14.16 -1.66
C VAL A 182 -15.33 -13.05 -1.44
N GLU A 183 -14.05 -13.38 -1.58
CA GLU A 183 -12.95 -12.43 -1.68
C GLU A 183 -12.43 -12.39 -3.13
N VAL A 184 -12.14 -11.21 -3.66
CA VAL A 184 -11.68 -11.00 -5.05
C VAL A 184 -10.30 -10.34 -5.05
N LYS A 185 -9.34 -10.94 -5.77
CA LYS A 185 -8.00 -10.35 -5.97
C LYS A 185 -7.71 -10.16 -7.46
N GLY A 186 -7.46 -8.92 -7.86
CA GLY A 186 -7.16 -8.54 -9.23
C GLY A 186 -5.68 -8.28 -9.50
N SER A 187 -5.22 -8.59 -10.71
CA SER A 187 -3.86 -8.28 -11.17
C SER A 187 -3.82 -8.01 -12.68
N THR A 188 -2.87 -7.17 -13.10
CA THR A 188 -2.59 -6.92 -14.53
C THR A 188 -1.71 -8.00 -15.16
N ARG A 189 -1.29 -9.01 -14.40
CA ARG A 189 -0.47 -10.15 -14.83
C ARG A 189 -0.94 -11.42 -14.14
N THR A 190 -0.33 -12.54 -14.50
CA THR A 190 -0.48 -13.82 -13.80
C THR A 190 -0.23 -13.69 -12.29
N ILE A 191 -1.11 -14.30 -11.49
CA ILE A 191 -1.05 -14.29 -10.03
C ILE A 191 -0.29 -15.53 -9.56
N LYS A 192 0.72 -15.34 -8.70
CA LYS A 192 1.50 -16.45 -8.08
C LYS A 192 1.38 -16.49 -6.56
N SER A 193 0.99 -15.37 -5.96
CA SER A 193 0.67 -15.24 -4.54
C SER A 193 -0.21 -14.01 -4.36
N ILE A 194 -0.95 -13.92 -3.27
CA ILE A 194 -1.82 -12.79 -2.95
C ILE A 194 -1.47 -12.24 -1.58
N GLU A 195 -1.74 -10.96 -1.39
CA GLU A 195 -1.75 -10.37 -0.04
C GLU A 195 -3.12 -10.51 0.56
N LEU A 196 -3.13 -10.90 1.83
CA LEU A 196 -4.34 -11.00 2.62
C LEU A 196 -4.22 -10.12 3.85
N THR A 197 -5.26 -9.36 4.14
CA THR A 197 -5.36 -8.69 5.43
C THR A 197 -5.73 -9.70 6.53
N ARG A 198 -5.42 -9.39 7.78
CA ARG A 198 -5.85 -10.21 8.92
C ARG A 198 -7.36 -10.47 8.90
N LYS A 199 -8.15 -9.46 8.52
CA LYS A 199 -9.62 -9.58 8.46
C LYS A 199 -10.10 -10.54 7.37
N GLU A 200 -9.43 -10.55 6.22
CA GLU A 200 -9.73 -11.49 5.12
C GLU A 200 -9.43 -12.92 5.56
N VAL A 201 -8.25 -13.15 6.15
CA VAL A 201 -7.88 -14.46 6.70
C VAL A 201 -8.86 -14.91 7.78
N ASP A 202 -9.20 -14.03 8.73
CA ASP A 202 -10.13 -14.35 9.82
C ASP A 202 -11.54 -14.64 9.27
N SER A 203 -12.00 -13.92 8.25
CA SER A 203 -13.28 -14.18 7.59
C SER A 203 -13.29 -15.56 6.93
N ALA A 204 -12.26 -15.90 6.16
CA ALA A 204 -12.14 -17.20 5.49
C ALA A 204 -12.04 -18.37 6.49
N ARG A 205 -11.40 -18.17 7.64
CA ARG A 205 -11.31 -19.18 8.70
C ARG A 205 -12.61 -19.42 9.45
N THR A 206 -13.40 -18.37 9.65
CA THR A 206 -14.55 -18.40 10.57
C THR A 206 -15.88 -18.61 9.88
N TYR A 207 -15.95 -18.33 8.57
CA TYR A 207 -17.17 -18.52 7.82
C TYR A 207 -17.23 -19.93 7.21
N PRO A 208 -18.38 -20.65 7.28
CA PRO A 208 -18.45 -22.06 6.87
C PRO A 208 -18.13 -22.33 5.40
N HIS A 209 -18.33 -21.34 4.53
CA HIS A 209 -18.10 -21.48 3.09
C HIS A 209 -17.55 -20.17 2.52
N SER A 210 -16.26 -20.17 2.22
CA SER A 210 -15.58 -19.04 1.58
C SER A 210 -15.13 -19.39 0.17
N ILE A 211 -15.09 -18.38 -0.69
CA ILE A 211 -14.66 -18.48 -2.09
C ILE A 211 -13.62 -17.41 -2.33
N LEU A 212 -12.54 -17.77 -3.03
CA LEU A 212 -11.55 -16.81 -3.52
C LEU A 212 -11.63 -16.77 -5.04
N VAL A 213 -11.80 -15.56 -5.59
CA VAL A 213 -11.74 -15.33 -7.02
C VAL A 213 -10.48 -14.54 -7.35
N LEU A 214 -9.61 -15.15 -8.14
CA LEU A 214 -8.40 -14.50 -8.65
C LEU A 214 -8.66 -14.07 -10.09
N VAL A 215 -8.43 -12.80 -10.39
CA VAL A 215 -8.56 -12.24 -11.74
C VAL A 215 -7.20 -11.77 -12.24
N SER A 216 -6.60 -12.51 -13.16
CA SER A 216 -5.30 -12.19 -13.75
C SER A 216 -5.42 -11.50 -15.11
N ASP A 217 -4.30 -10.95 -15.59
CA ASP A 217 -4.15 -10.46 -16.97
C ASP A 217 -5.16 -9.36 -17.34
N ILE A 218 -5.49 -8.50 -16.37
CA ILE A 218 -6.26 -7.28 -16.60
C ILE A 218 -5.42 -6.28 -17.40
N ALA A 219 -5.90 -5.90 -18.57
CA ALA A 219 -5.24 -4.90 -19.42
C ALA A 219 -5.59 -3.50 -18.90
N LEU A 220 -4.59 -2.78 -18.41
CA LEU A 220 -4.72 -1.39 -17.96
C LEU A 220 -4.27 -0.43 -19.06
N ASP A 221 -5.17 0.44 -19.50
CA ASP A 221 -4.81 1.60 -20.29
C ASP A 221 -4.30 2.71 -19.37
N ARG A 222 -3.10 3.23 -19.70
CA ARG A 222 -2.44 4.30 -18.95
C ARG A 222 -2.64 5.68 -19.56
N ALA A 223 -3.17 5.76 -20.79
CA ALA A 223 -3.51 7.03 -21.44
C ALA A 223 -4.77 7.67 -20.82
N GLY A 224 -5.66 6.84 -20.28
CA GLY A 224 -6.72 7.20 -19.34
C GLY A 224 -7.01 5.98 -18.47
N PRO A 225 -7.23 6.11 -17.15
CA PRO A 225 -7.21 4.97 -16.23
C PRO A 225 -8.46 4.12 -16.45
N THR A 226 -8.38 3.20 -17.42
CA THR A 226 -9.43 2.26 -17.77
C THR A 226 -8.83 0.86 -17.82
N ALA A 227 -9.58 -0.15 -17.39
CA ALA A 227 -9.12 -1.53 -17.38
C ALA A 227 -10.11 -2.44 -18.09
N GLN A 228 -9.56 -3.42 -18.81
CA GLN A 228 -10.30 -4.29 -19.72
C GLN A 228 -9.79 -5.73 -19.58
N GLY A 229 -10.53 -6.70 -20.14
CA GLY A 229 -10.11 -8.11 -20.13
C GLY A 229 -10.12 -8.72 -18.74
N GLY A 230 -9.20 -9.64 -18.47
CA GLY A 230 -9.12 -10.39 -17.22
C GLY A 230 -9.57 -11.86 -17.36
N HIS A 231 -8.84 -12.77 -16.74
CA HIS A 231 -9.17 -14.19 -16.63
C HIS A 231 -9.41 -14.56 -15.17
N ALA A 232 -10.59 -15.12 -14.87
CA ALA A 232 -10.96 -15.52 -13.52
C ALA A 232 -10.64 -17.00 -13.27
N THR A 233 -10.09 -17.28 -12.09
CA THR A 233 -10.03 -18.62 -11.50
C THR A 233 -10.73 -18.59 -10.14
N ILE A 234 -11.58 -19.57 -9.88
CA ILE A 234 -12.32 -19.71 -8.62
C ILE A 234 -11.68 -20.83 -7.80
N ASP A 235 -11.40 -20.53 -6.53
CA ASP A 235 -11.11 -21.51 -5.49
C ASP A 235 -12.32 -21.61 -4.56
N ASP A 236 -13.00 -22.76 -4.59
CA ASP A 236 -14.28 -23.01 -3.93
C ASP A 236 -14.37 -24.49 -3.49
N PRO A 237 -14.32 -24.80 -2.17
CA PRO A 237 -14.15 -23.84 -1.08
C PRO A 237 -12.71 -23.34 -1.00
N TRP A 238 -12.54 -22.06 -0.70
CA TRP A 238 -11.24 -21.49 -0.35
C TRP A 238 -10.94 -21.77 1.13
N GLU A 239 -9.93 -22.58 1.37
CA GLU A 239 -9.45 -22.94 2.71
C GLU A 239 -8.08 -22.31 3.01
N ILE A 240 -7.96 -21.73 4.21
CA ILE A 240 -6.69 -21.17 4.67
C ILE A 240 -5.78 -22.31 5.14
N VAL A 241 -4.65 -22.47 4.47
CA VAL A 241 -3.56 -23.38 4.88
C VAL A 241 -2.48 -22.57 5.59
N GLU A 242 -2.30 -22.79 6.89
CA GLU A 242 -1.38 -22.00 7.73
C GLU A 242 0.06 -22.02 7.23
N GLU A 243 0.53 -23.16 6.71
CA GLU A 243 1.89 -23.33 6.19
C GLU A 243 2.13 -22.49 4.91
N GLN A 244 1.07 -22.07 4.23
CA GLN A 244 1.12 -21.22 3.05
C GLN A 244 1.03 -19.73 3.42
N LEU A 245 0.64 -19.40 4.65
CA LEU A 245 0.60 -18.03 5.14
C LEU A 245 1.99 -17.58 5.59
N ARG A 246 2.39 -16.41 5.12
CA ARG A 246 3.56 -15.69 5.62
C ARG A 246 3.11 -14.37 6.20
N ALA A 247 3.48 -14.11 7.44
CA ALA A 247 3.14 -12.85 8.10
C ALA A 247 4.03 -11.73 7.55
N GLU A 248 3.53 -11.04 6.53
CA GLU A 248 4.26 -9.97 5.83
C GLU A 248 4.15 -8.60 6.54
N ARG A 249 3.09 -8.37 7.33
CA ARG A 249 2.79 -7.06 7.95
C ARG A 249 2.38 -7.17 9.41
N PHE A 250 3.03 -6.40 10.27
CA PHE A 250 2.69 -6.25 11.69
C PHE A 250 2.48 -4.78 12.05
N SER A 251 1.51 -4.50 12.91
CA SER A 251 1.28 -3.17 13.49
C SER A 251 1.42 -3.23 15.00
N TYR A 252 2.22 -2.34 15.57
CA TYR A 252 2.41 -2.21 17.00
C TYR A 252 1.80 -0.91 17.48
N ARG A 253 0.98 -0.94 18.55
CA ARG A 253 0.40 0.27 19.17
C ARG A 253 1.15 0.59 20.46
N LEU A 254 1.43 1.87 20.65
CA LEU A 254 1.89 2.43 21.91
C LEU A 254 0.70 3.11 22.60
N SER A 255 0.55 2.84 23.90
CA SER A 255 -0.38 3.52 24.81
C SER A 255 0.12 4.91 25.18
#